data_AF-A0A849PYB5-F1
#
_entry.id   AF-A0A849PYB5-F1
#
_cell.length_a   1.000
_cell.length_b   1.000
_cell.length_c   1.000
_cell.angle_alpha   90.00
_cell.angle_beta   90.00
_cell.angle_gamma   90.00
#
_symmetry.space_group_name_H-M   'P 1'
#
loop_
_entity.id
_entity.type
_entity.pdbx_description
1 polymer ?
#
loop_
_entity_poly.entity_id
_entity_poly.type
_entity_poly.pdbx_seq_one_letter_code
_entity_poly.pdbx_strand_id
1 'polypeptide(L)'
;MGMKTIETLVDAGKASAGPPLGPALGPMGVNIGDVIGAINDKTKDFSGMKVPVKVIIDEDTKDFKVTVGTPPTSQLIKKELGIEKGAHKPGEELIADMKIEQAIKIAKMKQESMGAKDMKAAVKTVCGTCVSLGVMVEGKHARETTQDINNGVFDTKILSGKTELTAEELKVMEEEKKQLAEDIEKRHAEEETKAKDLISQMKGKNADDIRFRLKEQNIHKDVIDKLLPKTGAKKEDDGGEDKPENK
;
A
#
# COMPACT_ATOMS: atom_id res chain seq x y z
N MET A 1 -29.68 0.73 -26.44
CA MET A 1 -29.29 0.41 -25.06
C MET A 1 -27.81 0.01 -25.01
N GLY A 2 -26.95 0.93 -25.44
CA GLY A 2 -25.51 0.81 -25.23
C GLY A 2 -25.19 1.34 -23.83
N MET A 3 -25.06 0.46 -22.85
CA MET A 3 -24.48 0.84 -21.56
C MET A 3 -22.96 0.66 -21.64
N LYS A 4 -22.22 1.76 -21.58
CA LYS A 4 -20.75 1.72 -21.49
C LYS A 4 -20.33 1.87 -20.04
N THR A 5 -19.49 0.95 -19.57
CA THR A 5 -18.89 1.03 -18.24
C THR A 5 -17.43 1.43 -18.38
N ILE A 6 -17.05 2.52 -17.73
CA ILE A 6 -15.68 3.00 -17.64
C ILE A 6 -15.19 2.77 -16.22
N GLU A 7 -14.08 2.06 -16.08
CA GLU A 7 -13.42 1.85 -14.80
C GLU A 7 -12.15 2.72 -14.75
N THR A 8 -12.05 3.56 -13.73
CA THR A 8 -10.89 4.42 -13.52
C THR A 8 -10.52 4.46 -12.06
N LEU A 9 -9.27 4.79 -11.78
CA LEU A 9 -8.73 4.86 -10.44
C LEU A 9 -8.47 6.33 -10.10
N VAL A 10 -9.14 6.81 -9.06
CA VAL A 10 -9.16 8.22 -8.69
C VAL A 10 -8.70 8.41 -7.25
N ASP A 11 -8.06 9.53 -6.97
CA ASP A 11 -7.73 9.92 -5.60
C ASP A 11 -9.00 10.41 -4.91
N ALA A 12 -9.39 9.72 -3.84
CA ALA A 12 -10.59 10.04 -3.07
C ALA A 12 -10.53 11.45 -2.49
N GLY A 13 -11.65 12.17 -2.59
CA GLY A 13 -11.81 13.55 -2.11
C GLY A 13 -11.05 14.62 -2.91
N LYS A 14 -10.22 14.24 -3.89
CA LYS A 14 -9.45 15.14 -4.76
C LYS A 14 -9.51 14.71 -6.23
N ALA A 15 -10.62 14.12 -6.67
CA ALA A 15 -10.81 13.78 -8.08
C ALA A 15 -10.82 15.08 -8.91
N SER A 16 -10.09 15.06 -10.03
CA SER A 16 -9.97 16.19 -10.95
C SER A 16 -10.21 15.73 -12.39
N ALA A 17 -10.50 16.67 -13.29
CA ALA A 17 -10.69 16.43 -14.73
C ALA A 17 -9.38 16.11 -15.48
N GLY A 18 -8.40 15.56 -14.78
CA GLY A 18 -7.10 15.22 -15.34
C GLY A 18 -7.14 13.98 -16.25
N PRO A 19 -5.96 13.53 -16.71
CA PRO A 19 -5.79 12.37 -17.58
C PRO A 19 -6.53 11.07 -17.19
N PRO A 20 -6.79 10.73 -15.91
CA PRO A 20 -7.52 9.49 -15.60
C PRO A 20 -9.02 9.54 -15.90
N LEU A 21 -9.65 10.73 -15.97
CA LEU A 21 -11.10 10.88 -16.16
C LEU A 21 -11.44 11.60 -17.46
N GLY A 22 -10.68 12.64 -17.84
CA GLY A 22 -10.97 13.48 -19.01
C GLY A 22 -11.00 12.71 -20.33
N PRO A 23 -9.93 11.99 -20.72
CA PRO A 23 -9.89 11.18 -21.94
C PRO A 23 -10.92 10.05 -21.97
N ALA A 24 -11.24 9.47 -20.80
CA ALA A 24 -12.19 8.37 -20.71
C ALA A 24 -13.65 8.82 -20.88
N LEU A 25 -14.01 9.97 -20.30
CA LEU A 25 -15.36 10.52 -20.34
C LEU A 25 -15.61 11.46 -21.53
N GLY A 26 -14.56 12.04 -22.11
CA GLY A 26 -14.62 12.94 -23.27
C GLY A 26 -15.40 12.42 -24.48
N PRO A 27 -15.14 11.19 -24.99
CA PRO A 27 -15.88 10.67 -26.15
C PRO A 27 -17.33 10.32 -25.85
N MET A 28 -17.74 10.31 -24.58
CA MET A 28 -19.08 9.94 -24.13
C MET A 28 -20.03 11.14 -24.00
N GLY A 29 -19.52 12.37 -24.10
CA GLY A 29 -20.35 13.58 -24.08
C GLY A 29 -21.11 13.83 -22.77
N VAL A 30 -20.63 13.25 -21.66
CA VAL A 30 -21.19 13.43 -20.31
C VAL A 30 -20.60 14.67 -19.63
N ASN A 31 -21.35 15.25 -18.68
CA ASN A 31 -20.83 16.38 -17.90
C ASN A 31 -19.75 15.90 -16.91
N ILE A 32 -18.49 16.13 -17.26
CA ILE A 32 -17.32 15.73 -16.48
C ILE A 32 -17.33 16.37 -15.08
N GLY A 33 -17.83 17.61 -14.96
CA GLY A 33 -17.90 18.31 -13.67
C GLY A 33 -18.85 17.62 -12.68
N ASP A 34 -20.02 17.22 -13.15
CA ASP A 34 -21.02 16.55 -12.31
C ASP A 34 -20.55 15.15 -11.89
N VAL A 35 -19.87 14.43 -12.79
CA VAL A 35 -19.26 13.13 -12.47
C VAL A 35 -18.19 13.28 -11.39
N ILE A 36 -17.31 14.27 -11.51
CA ILE A 36 -16.26 14.54 -10.51
C ILE A 36 -16.86 14.94 -9.16
N GLY A 37 -17.89 15.79 -9.16
CA GLY A 37 -18.61 16.17 -7.95
C GLY A 37 -19.20 14.96 -7.25
N ALA A 38 -19.93 14.11 -7.98
CA ALA A 38 -20.52 12.89 -7.46
C ALA A 38 -19.47 11.89 -6.94
N ILE A 39 -18.31 11.78 -7.60
CA ILE A 39 -17.19 10.96 -7.13
C ILE A 39 -16.63 11.51 -5.83
N ASN A 40 -16.34 12.82 -5.76
CA ASN A 40 -15.78 13.44 -4.57
C ASN A 40 -16.73 13.31 -3.38
N ASP A 41 -18.03 13.54 -3.58
CA ASP A 41 -19.03 13.39 -2.52
C ASP A 41 -19.10 11.97 -1.96
N LYS A 42 -19.06 10.95 -2.84
CA LYS A 42 -19.08 9.54 -2.41
C LYS A 42 -17.74 9.04 -1.86
N THR A 43 -16.63 9.74 -2.14
CA THR A 43 -15.28 9.33 -1.71
C THR A 43 -14.72 10.17 -0.56
N LYS A 44 -15.47 11.15 -0.02
CA LYS A 44 -15.04 12.01 1.09
C LYS A 44 -14.48 11.23 2.28
N ASP A 45 -15.12 10.13 2.67
CA ASP A 45 -14.71 9.30 3.81
C ASP A 45 -13.37 8.57 3.57
N PHE A 46 -13.01 8.39 2.30
CA PHE A 46 -11.80 7.72 1.85
C PHE A 46 -10.70 8.68 1.42
N SER A 47 -10.85 9.99 1.71
CA SER A 47 -9.91 11.05 1.31
C SER A 47 -8.44 10.66 1.51
N GLY A 48 -7.63 10.88 0.48
CA GLY A 48 -6.20 10.56 0.47
C GLY A 48 -5.86 9.12 0.05
N MET A 49 -6.85 8.29 -0.29
CA MET A 49 -6.62 6.95 -0.85
C MET A 49 -7.04 6.87 -2.32
N LYS A 50 -6.39 5.98 -3.06
CA LYS A 50 -6.77 5.65 -4.44
C LYS A 50 -7.95 4.68 -4.44
N VAL A 51 -9.05 5.04 -5.08
CA VAL A 51 -10.29 4.28 -5.08
C VAL A 51 -10.72 3.97 -6.52
N PRO A 52 -11.04 2.70 -6.84
CA PRO A 52 -11.59 2.36 -8.14
C PRO A 52 -13.04 2.86 -8.24
N VAL A 53 -13.36 3.54 -9.33
CA VAL A 53 -14.69 4.05 -9.62
C VAL A 53 -15.15 3.49 -10.95
N LYS A 54 -16.40 3.02 -10.97
CA LYS A 54 -17.09 2.61 -12.18
C LYS A 54 -18.12 3.67 -12.56
N VAL A 55 -17.98 4.25 -13.74
CA VAL A 55 -18.96 5.17 -14.32
C VAL A 55 -19.69 4.41 -15.41
N ILE A 56 -20.97 4.13 -15.18
CA ILE A 56 -21.85 3.52 -16.18
C ILE A 56 -22.55 4.67 -16.91
N ILE A 57 -22.42 4.72 -18.22
CA ILE A 57 -22.99 5.76 -19.07
C ILE A 57 -23.97 5.10 -20.03
N ASP A 58 -25.17 5.66 -20.11
CA ASP A 58 -26.13 5.32 -21.16
C ASP A 58 -25.86 6.21 -22.38
N GLU A 59 -25.51 5.60 -23.51
CA GLU A 59 -25.21 6.33 -24.75
C GLU A 59 -26.45 7.02 -25.34
N ASP A 60 -27.65 6.55 -25.02
CA ASP A 60 -28.90 7.04 -25.58
C ASP A 60 -29.44 8.24 -24.78
N THR A 61 -29.41 8.16 -23.45
CA THR A 61 -29.92 9.23 -22.56
C THR A 61 -28.84 10.16 -22.02
N LYS A 62 -27.56 9.84 -22.23
CA LYS A 62 -26.38 10.52 -21.65
C LYS A 62 -26.38 10.55 -20.11
N ASP A 63 -27.23 9.72 -19.50
CA ASP A 63 -27.26 9.57 -18.06
C ASP A 63 -26.02 8.82 -17.59
N PHE A 64 -25.49 9.21 -16.44
CA PHE A 64 -24.34 8.58 -15.82
C PHE A 64 -24.68 8.07 -14.42
N LYS A 65 -24.19 6.89 -14.09
CA LYS A 65 -24.27 6.29 -12.76
C LYS A 65 -22.87 6.00 -12.25
N VAL A 66 -22.47 6.75 -11.23
CA VAL A 66 -21.18 6.56 -10.54
C VAL A 66 -21.36 5.53 -9.43
N THR A 67 -20.60 4.45 -9.50
CA THR A 67 -20.45 3.45 -8.43
C THR A 67 -19.01 3.50 -7.93
N VAL A 68 -18.84 3.81 -6.65
CA VAL A 68 -17.53 3.84 -6.00
C VAL A 68 -17.26 2.46 -5.42
N GLY A 69 -16.13 1.85 -5.79
CA GLY A 69 -15.66 0.61 -5.20
C GLY A 69 -14.98 0.84 -3.85
N THR A 70 -14.70 -0.23 -3.11
CA THR A 70 -13.93 -0.12 -1.88
C THR A 70 -12.43 0.06 -2.21
N PRO A 71 -11.68 0.87 -1.43
CA PRO A 71 -10.25 1.04 -1.67
C PRO A 71 -9.45 -0.28 -1.67
N PRO A 72 -8.26 -0.30 -2.27
CA PRO A 72 -7.32 -1.41 -2.17
C PRO A 72 -7.01 -1.74 -0.70
N THR A 73 -6.92 -3.03 -0.38
CA THR A 73 -6.66 -3.48 1.00
C THR A 73 -5.35 -2.89 1.52
N SER A 74 -4.34 -2.79 0.66
CA SER A 74 -3.05 -2.21 1.01
C SER A 74 -3.15 -0.74 1.46
N GLN A 75 -4.06 0.04 0.89
CA GLN A 75 -4.27 1.45 1.26
C GLN A 75 -4.99 1.54 2.61
N LEU A 76 -5.97 0.68 2.87
CA LEU A 76 -6.66 0.60 4.16
C LEU A 76 -5.71 0.21 5.29
N ILE A 77 -4.85 -0.79 5.05
CA ILE A 77 -3.81 -1.21 5.99
C ILE A 77 -2.86 -0.05 6.29
N LYS A 78 -2.38 0.63 5.25
CA LYS A 78 -1.50 1.79 5.38
C LYS A 78 -2.13 2.90 6.21
N LYS A 79 -3.41 3.19 5.99
CA LYS A 79 -4.16 4.21 6.74
C LYS A 79 -4.31 3.85 8.22
N GLU A 80 -4.68 2.61 8.53
CA GLU A 80 -4.81 2.15 9.94
C GLU A 80 -3.46 2.12 10.68
N LEU A 81 -2.38 1.85 9.96
CA LEU A 81 -1.03 1.83 10.53
C LEU A 81 -0.33 3.19 10.50
N GLY A 82 -0.85 4.15 9.74
CA GLY A 82 -0.23 5.47 9.57
C GLY A 82 1.06 5.45 8.76
N ILE A 83 1.24 4.46 7.86
CA ILE A 83 2.44 4.30 7.03
C ILE A 83 2.17 4.73 5.58
N GLU A 84 3.08 5.49 4.97
CA GLU A 84 2.91 5.94 3.57
C GLU A 84 3.47 4.92 2.56
N LYS A 85 4.60 4.30 2.90
CA LYS A 85 5.32 3.31 2.06
C LYS A 85 5.26 1.92 2.67
N GLY A 86 5.22 0.91 1.80
CA GLY A 86 5.37 -0.49 2.19
C GLY A 86 6.86 -0.86 2.26
N ALA A 87 7.18 -2.06 2.75
CA ALA A 87 8.54 -2.58 2.75
C ALA A 87 9.10 -2.64 1.33
N HIS A 88 10.39 -2.31 1.16
CA HIS A 88 11.07 -2.44 -0.12
C HIS A 88 11.44 -3.90 -0.41
N LYS A 89 11.78 -4.65 0.64
CA LYS A 89 11.98 -6.11 0.60
C LYS A 89 11.05 -6.84 1.57
N PRO A 90 9.87 -7.27 1.12
CA PRO A 90 8.93 -8.01 1.95
C PRO A 90 9.54 -9.32 2.46
N GLY A 91 9.64 -9.49 3.78
CA GLY A 91 10.16 -10.68 4.44
C GLY A 91 11.51 -10.47 5.14
N GLU A 92 12.32 -9.52 4.68
CA GLU A 92 13.54 -9.07 5.37
C GLU A 92 13.27 -7.80 6.18
N GLU A 93 12.53 -6.86 5.59
CA GLU A 93 12.17 -5.60 6.21
C GLU A 93 10.76 -5.68 6.79
N LEU A 94 10.66 -5.40 8.08
CA LEU A 94 9.40 -5.30 8.82
C LEU A 94 9.20 -3.85 9.21
N ILE A 95 8.17 -3.23 8.64
CA ILE A 95 7.94 -1.77 8.76
C ILE A 95 6.86 -1.40 9.77
N ALA A 96 5.96 -2.31 10.11
CA ALA A 96 4.90 -2.09 11.08
C ALA A 96 4.35 -3.42 11.60
N ASP A 97 3.62 -3.37 12.71
CA ASP A 97 2.81 -4.47 13.24
C ASP A 97 1.33 -4.06 13.31
N MET A 98 0.43 -5.01 13.09
CA MET A 98 -1.01 -4.81 13.22
C MET A 98 -1.64 -5.85 14.12
N LYS A 99 -2.71 -5.47 14.83
CA LYS A 99 -3.53 -6.43 15.58
C LYS A 99 -4.58 -7.10 14.70
N ILE A 100 -4.99 -8.30 15.07
CA ILE A 100 -6.03 -9.05 14.34
C ILE A 100 -7.35 -8.30 14.32
N GLU A 101 -7.64 -7.49 15.33
CA GLU A 101 -8.85 -6.67 15.41
C GLU A 101 -8.89 -5.59 14.31
N GLN A 102 -7.74 -5.00 13.98
CA GLN A 102 -7.62 -4.07 12.85
C GLN A 102 -7.84 -4.81 11.53
N ALA A 103 -7.31 -6.02 11.39
CA ALA A 103 -7.54 -6.86 10.23
C ALA A 103 -9.02 -7.23 10.08
N ILE A 104 -9.73 -7.53 11.18
CA ILE A 104 -11.18 -7.77 11.21
C ILE A 104 -11.96 -6.53 10.79
N LYS A 105 -11.60 -5.35 11.30
CA LYS A 105 -12.23 -4.08 10.92
C LYS A 105 -12.10 -3.82 9.42
N ILE A 106 -10.89 -3.96 8.87
CA ILE A 106 -10.63 -3.81 7.43
C ILE A 106 -11.39 -4.86 6.62
N ALA A 107 -11.43 -6.11 7.10
CA ALA A 107 -12.17 -7.20 6.46
C ALA A 107 -13.67 -6.90 6.40
N LYS A 108 -14.29 -6.42 7.48
CA LYS A 108 -15.72 -6.03 7.49
C LYS A 108 -16.01 -4.88 6.54
N MET A 109 -15.18 -3.83 6.55
CA MET A 109 -15.33 -2.69 5.65
C MET A 109 -15.27 -3.10 4.17
N LYS A 110 -14.47 -4.12 3.86
CA LYS A 110 -14.26 -4.60 2.49
C LYS A 110 -15.11 -5.83 2.14
N GLN A 111 -15.86 -6.38 3.09
CA GLN A 111 -16.56 -7.66 2.91
C GLN A 111 -17.52 -7.62 1.71
N GLU A 112 -18.20 -6.50 1.48
CA GLU A 112 -19.14 -6.36 0.37
C GLU A 112 -18.49 -6.37 -1.02
N SER A 113 -17.23 -5.92 -1.13
CA SER A 113 -16.46 -5.97 -2.39
C SER A 113 -15.53 -7.17 -2.50
N MET A 114 -15.31 -7.89 -1.39
CA MET A 114 -14.48 -9.06 -1.35
C MET A 114 -15.32 -10.30 -1.63
N GLY A 115 -14.89 -11.15 -2.57
CA GLY A 115 -15.52 -12.46 -2.81
C GLY A 115 -15.27 -13.50 -1.70
N ALA A 116 -15.08 -13.06 -0.46
CA ALA A 116 -14.82 -13.93 0.67
C ALA A 116 -16.14 -14.57 1.14
N LYS A 117 -16.16 -15.90 1.25
CA LYS A 117 -17.34 -16.66 1.69
C LYS A 117 -17.62 -16.48 3.19
N ASP A 118 -16.56 -16.30 3.97
CA ASP A 118 -16.61 -16.21 5.43
C ASP A 118 -15.73 -15.07 5.95
N MET A 119 -16.04 -14.56 7.14
CA MET A 119 -15.20 -13.57 7.84
C MET A 119 -13.76 -14.04 8.04
N LYS A 120 -13.58 -15.33 8.31
CA LYS A 120 -12.26 -15.96 8.42
C LYS A 120 -11.46 -15.84 7.12
N ALA A 121 -12.11 -16.10 5.98
CA ALA A 121 -11.48 -15.95 4.67
C ALA A 121 -11.16 -14.48 4.37
N ALA A 122 -12.04 -13.56 4.76
CA ALA A 122 -11.82 -12.13 4.58
C ALA A 122 -10.60 -11.63 5.39
N VAL A 123 -10.51 -11.99 6.68
CA VAL A 123 -9.36 -11.64 7.54
C VAL A 123 -8.07 -12.27 6.99
N LYS A 124 -8.12 -13.53 6.55
CA LYS A 124 -6.99 -14.19 5.89
C LYS A 124 -6.48 -13.42 4.67
N THR A 125 -7.37 -12.91 3.83
CA THR A 125 -7.00 -12.09 2.67
C THR A 125 -6.34 -10.78 3.08
N VAL A 126 -6.81 -10.15 4.16
CA VAL A 126 -6.18 -8.95 4.72
C VAL A 126 -4.77 -9.28 5.24
N CYS A 127 -4.61 -10.31 6.06
CA CYS A 127 -3.30 -10.75 6.56
C CYS A 127 -2.35 -11.15 5.43
N GLY A 128 -2.85 -11.80 4.36
CA GLY A 128 -2.05 -12.11 3.18
C GLY A 128 -1.50 -10.86 2.49
N THR A 129 -2.26 -9.75 2.50
CA THR A 129 -1.81 -8.47 1.96
C THR A 129 -0.68 -7.87 2.80
N CYS A 130 -0.68 -8.11 4.13
CA CYS A 130 0.39 -7.66 5.04
C CYS A 130 1.74 -8.29 4.70
N VAL A 131 1.77 -9.52 4.18
CA VAL A 131 3.00 -10.20 3.74
C VAL A 131 3.73 -9.36 2.69
N SER A 132 3.02 -8.90 1.65
CA SER A 132 3.61 -8.09 0.58
C SER A 132 3.96 -6.67 1.01
N LEU A 133 3.42 -6.20 2.13
CA LEU A 133 3.74 -4.88 2.70
C LEU A 133 4.88 -4.95 3.72
N GLY A 134 5.31 -6.13 4.16
CA GLY A 134 6.28 -6.27 5.26
C GLY A 134 5.69 -5.85 6.61
N VAL A 135 4.41 -6.16 6.83
CA VAL A 135 3.70 -5.83 8.06
C VAL A 135 3.48 -7.11 8.87
N MET A 136 3.84 -7.07 10.15
CA MET A 136 3.58 -8.14 11.12
C MET A 136 2.12 -8.15 11.55
N VAL A 137 1.66 -9.29 12.06
CA VAL A 137 0.33 -9.42 12.64
C VAL A 137 0.43 -10.12 14.00
N GLU A 138 0.05 -9.43 15.08
CA GLU A 138 0.20 -9.87 16.48
C GLU A 138 1.65 -10.25 16.82
N GLY A 139 2.61 -9.42 16.39
CA GLY A 139 4.05 -9.65 16.65
C GLY A 139 4.66 -10.85 15.93
N LYS A 140 3.93 -11.49 15.00
CA LYS A 140 4.41 -12.60 14.17
C LYS A 140 4.47 -12.22 12.70
N HIS A 141 5.25 -12.97 11.93
CA HIS A 141 5.22 -12.86 10.47
C HIS A 141 3.82 -13.18 9.94
N ALA A 142 3.31 -12.33 9.05
CA ALA A 142 1.97 -12.48 8.49
C ALA A 142 1.72 -13.85 7.81
N ARG A 143 2.77 -14.54 7.35
CA ARG A 143 2.69 -15.90 6.81
C ARG A 143 2.33 -16.93 7.88
N GLU A 144 2.94 -16.84 9.06
CA GLU A 144 2.64 -17.70 10.21
C GLU A 144 1.25 -17.39 10.75
N THR A 145 0.91 -16.11 10.90
CA THR A 145 -0.44 -15.71 11.34
C THR A 145 -1.52 -16.19 10.37
N THR A 146 -1.25 -16.21 9.06
CA THR A 146 -2.16 -16.77 8.06
C THR A 146 -2.38 -18.29 8.26
N GLN A 147 -1.34 -19.02 8.70
CA GLN A 147 -1.46 -20.44 9.06
C GLN A 147 -2.22 -20.62 10.37
N ASP A 148 -1.94 -19.82 11.39
CA ASP A 148 -2.65 -19.82 12.67
C ASP A 148 -4.15 -19.53 12.47
N ILE A 149 -4.49 -18.62 11.56
CA ILE A 149 -5.88 -18.38 11.15
C ILE A 149 -6.47 -19.64 10.53
N ASN A 150 -5.80 -20.31 9.59
CA ASN A 150 -6.34 -21.56 9.01
C ASN A 150 -6.53 -22.64 10.08
N ASN A 151 -5.60 -22.74 11.02
CA ASN A 151 -5.65 -23.67 12.15
C ASN A 151 -6.73 -23.32 13.19
N GLY A 152 -7.40 -22.18 13.05
CA GLY A 152 -8.54 -21.78 13.88
C GLY A 152 -8.14 -21.14 15.22
N VAL A 153 -6.88 -20.76 15.40
CA VAL A 153 -6.37 -20.14 16.63
C VAL A 153 -7.12 -18.84 16.95
N PHE A 154 -7.59 -18.13 15.92
CA PHE A 154 -8.25 -16.84 16.03
C PHE A 154 -9.75 -16.89 15.73
N ASP A 155 -10.34 -18.08 15.56
CA ASP A 155 -11.75 -18.23 15.21
C ASP A 155 -12.66 -17.62 16.30
N THR A 156 -12.27 -17.68 17.58
CA THR A 156 -12.98 -17.04 18.69
C THR A 156 -12.98 -15.52 18.59
N LYS A 157 -11.85 -14.88 18.24
CA LYS A 157 -11.77 -13.43 18.03
C LYS A 157 -12.60 -13.01 16.79
N ILE A 158 -12.51 -13.78 15.71
CA ILE A 158 -13.24 -13.50 14.45
C ILE A 158 -14.76 -13.65 14.63
N LEU A 159 -15.22 -14.68 15.35
CA LEU A 159 -16.63 -14.92 15.68
C LEU A 159 -17.18 -13.95 16.73
N SER A 160 -16.33 -13.48 17.66
CA SER A 160 -16.73 -12.50 18.67
C SER A 160 -17.10 -11.13 18.07
N GLY A 161 -16.68 -10.86 16.82
CA GLY A 161 -17.07 -9.67 16.09
C GLY A 161 -16.53 -8.37 16.66
N LYS A 162 -15.65 -8.40 17.68
CA LYS A 162 -15.03 -7.22 18.28
C LYS A 162 -14.23 -6.47 17.22
N THR A 163 -14.70 -5.28 16.88
CA THR A 163 -14.12 -4.36 15.89
C THR A 163 -13.46 -3.15 16.52
N GLU A 164 -13.57 -3.02 17.84
CA GLU A 164 -13.08 -1.87 18.59
C GLU A 164 -11.86 -2.30 19.39
N LEU A 165 -10.71 -1.74 19.04
CA LEU A 165 -9.60 -1.68 19.97
C LEU A 165 -10.07 -0.83 21.13
N THR A 166 -10.02 -1.39 22.33
CA THR A 166 -10.26 -0.61 23.54
C THR A 166 -9.18 0.48 23.65
N ALA A 167 -9.50 1.63 24.25
CA ALA A 167 -8.58 2.78 24.33
C ALA A 167 -7.22 2.44 24.99
N GLU A 168 -7.14 1.32 25.72
CA GLU A 168 -5.93 0.77 26.30
C GLU A 168 -5.05 0.07 25.25
N GLU A 169 -5.62 -0.64 24.28
CA GLU A 169 -4.89 -1.36 23.24
C GLU A 169 -4.27 -0.44 22.19
N LEU A 170 -4.85 0.76 22.01
CA LEU A 170 -4.28 1.86 21.22
C LEU A 170 -3.02 2.44 21.89
N LYS A 171 -3.02 2.58 23.22
CA LYS A 171 -1.83 3.06 23.96
C LYS A 171 -0.69 2.04 23.92
N VAL A 172 -1.02 0.76 24.10
CA VAL A 172 -0.05 -0.33 23.95
C VAL A 172 0.51 -0.36 22.52
N MET A 173 -0.32 -0.09 21.50
CA MET A 173 0.14 -0.02 20.12
C MET A 173 1.02 1.22 19.83
N GLU A 174 0.76 2.36 20.46
CA GLU A 174 1.66 3.52 20.37
C GLU A 174 3.00 3.26 21.05
N GLU A 175 2.99 2.57 22.19
CA GLU A 175 4.23 2.14 22.87
C GLU A 175 4.98 1.06 22.09
N GLU A 176 4.29 0.06 21.53
CA GLU A 176 4.88 -0.97 20.66
C GLU A 176 5.40 -0.36 19.36
N LYS A 177 4.68 0.59 18.73
CA LYS A 177 5.20 1.36 17.58
C LYS A 177 6.46 2.12 17.94
N LYS A 178 6.54 2.67 19.16
CA LYS A 178 7.71 3.40 19.64
C LYS A 178 8.89 2.47 19.88
N GLN A 179 8.66 1.28 20.47
CA GLN A 179 9.68 0.25 20.63
C GLN A 179 10.13 -0.34 19.28
N LEU A 180 9.20 -0.58 18.36
CA LEU A 180 9.53 -1.07 17.02
C LEU A 180 10.30 -0.02 16.22
N ALA A 181 9.93 1.26 16.34
CA ALA A 181 10.68 2.37 15.75
C ALA A 181 12.09 2.48 16.33
N GLU A 182 12.25 2.34 17.66
CA GLU A 182 13.57 2.30 18.31
C GLU A 182 14.40 1.08 17.88
N ASP A 183 13.79 -0.09 17.69
CA ASP A 183 14.46 -1.29 17.20
C ASP A 183 14.85 -1.18 15.71
N ILE A 184 14.00 -0.55 14.90
CA ILE A 184 14.31 -0.21 13.50
C ILE A 184 15.47 0.80 13.46
N GLU A 185 15.49 1.81 14.34
CA GLU A 185 16.59 2.77 14.44
C GLU A 185 17.90 2.12 14.90
N LYS A 186 17.86 1.19 15.87
CA LYS A 186 19.03 0.43 16.31
C LYS A 186 19.57 -0.47 15.19
N ARG A 187 18.69 -1.17 14.45
CA ARG A 187 19.10 -1.96 13.28
C ARG A 187 19.70 -1.07 12.18
N HIS A 188 19.11 0.08 11.89
CA HIS A 188 19.69 1.04 10.94
C HIS A 188 21.01 1.63 11.44
N ALA A 189 21.20 1.83 12.74
CA ALA A 189 22.47 2.26 13.31
C ALA A 189 23.56 1.18 13.21
N GLU A 190 23.21 -0.09 13.42
CA GLU A 190 24.11 -1.23 13.18
C GLU A 190 24.44 -1.42 11.70
N GLU A 191 23.48 -1.17 10.82
CA GLU A 191 23.70 -1.14 9.37
C GLU A 191 24.61 0.01 8.96
N GLU A 192 24.45 1.20 9.57
CA GLU A 192 25.30 2.37 9.33
C GLU A 192 26.74 2.15 9.82
N THR A 193 26.96 1.50 10.97
CA THR A 193 28.32 1.20 11.46
C THR A 193 29.00 0.16 10.58
N LYS A 194 28.30 -0.92 10.21
CA LYS A 194 28.79 -1.92 9.25
C LYS A 194 29.10 -1.29 7.90
N ALA A 195 28.24 -0.39 7.40
CA ALA A 195 28.48 0.35 6.17
C ALA A 195 29.74 1.23 6.25
N LYS A 196 29.92 1.98 7.35
CA LYS A 196 31.09 2.86 7.56
C LYS A 196 32.40 2.07 7.71
N ASP A 197 32.37 0.91 8.36
CA ASP A 197 33.52 0.01 8.46
C ASP A 197 33.89 -0.58 7.10
N LEU A 198 32.90 -1.01 6.31
CA LEU A 198 33.12 -1.55 4.97
C LEU A 198 33.67 -0.48 4.00
N ILE A 199 33.15 0.75 4.09
CA ILE A 199 33.66 1.91 3.34
C ILE A 199 35.10 2.22 3.74
N SER A 200 35.44 2.10 5.03
CA SER A 200 36.80 2.33 5.53
C SER A 200 37.78 1.25 5.09
N GLN A 201 37.36 -0.01 5.05
CA GLN A 201 38.15 -1.13 4.52
C GLN A 201 38.33 -1.08 2.99
N MET A 202 37.43 -0.40 2.27
CA MET A 202 37.48 -0.23 0.82
C MET A 202 37.85 1.19 0.37
N LYS A 203 38.61 1.94 1.17
CA LYS A 203 39.21 3.22 0.76
C LYS A 203 40.12 3.01 -0.46
N GLY A 204 39.64 3.40 -1.64
CA GLY A 204 40.38 3.34 -2.90
C GLY A 204 39.65 2.70 -4.10
N LYS A 205 38.42 2.16 -3.92
CA LYS A 205 37.60 1.62 -5.01
C LYS A 205 36.49 2.59 -5.43
N ASN A 206 35.95 2.41 -6.65
CA ASN A 206 34.90 3.25 -7.21
C ASN A 206 33.62 3.22 -6.36
N ALA A 207 32.92 4.36 -6.30
CA ALA A 207 31.70 4.51 -5.50
C ALA A 207 30.61 3.49 -5.87
N ASP A 208 30.55 3.05 -7.13
CA ASP A 208 29.57 2.05 -7.58
C ASP A 208 29.93 0.62 -7.16
N ASP A 209 31.22 0.26 -7.06
CA ASP A 209 31.65 -1.04 -6.50
C ASP A 209 31.35 -1.12 -5.00
N ILE A 210 31.51 -0.01 -4.29
CA ILE A 210 31.19 0.08 -2.86
C ILE A 210 29.68 -0.05 -2.67
N ARG A 211 28.84 0.60 -3.49
CA ARG A 211 27.38 0.41 -3.47
C ARG A 211 26.97 -1.02 -3.78
N PHE A 212 27.61 -1.68 -4.74
CA PHE A 212 27.31 -3.06 -5.09
C PHE A 212 27.56 -4.00 -3.91
N ARG A 213 28.70 -3.84 -3.23
CA ARG A 213 29.01 -4.66 -2.04
C ARG A 213 28.17 -4.32 -0.81
N LEU A 214 27.81 -3.07 -0.61
CA LEU A 214 26.88 -2.68 0.44
C LEU A 214 25.49 -3.32 0.19
N LYS A 215 25.06 -3.44 -1.08
CA LYS A 215 23.86 -4.20 -1.46
C LYS A 215 24.02 -5.72 -1.26
N GLU A 216 25.18 -6.30 -1.55
CA GLU A 216 25.46 -7.72 -1.29
C GLU A 216 25.46 -8.07 0.20
N GLN A 217 25.84 -7.14 1.07
CA GLN A 217 25.81 -7.30 2.53
C GLN A 217 24.45 -6.97 3.15
N ASN A 218 23.41 -6.86 2.32
CA ASN A 218 22.04 -6.61 2.71
C ASN A 218 21.77 -5.29 3.45
N ILE A 219 22.56 -4.25 3.17
CA ILE A 219 22.38 -2.93 3.78
C ILE A 219 21.26 -2.18 3.03
N HIS A 220 20.34 -1.59 3.79
CA HIS A 220 19.17 -0.89 3.23
C HIS A 220 19.58 0.22 2.26
N LYS A 221 18.84 0.34 1.15
CA LYS A 221 19.14 1.30 0.07
C LYS A 221 19.18 2.75 0.57
N ASP A 222 18.34 3.09 1.54
CA ASP A 222 18.30 4.42 2.15
C ASP A 222 19.58 4.77 2.91
N VAL A 223 20.19 3.80 3.57
CA VAL A 223 21.48 3.97 4.27
C VAL A 223 22.62 4.15 3.25
N ILE A 224 22.59 3.37 2.17
CA ILE A 224 23.57 3.49 1.07
C ILE A 224 23.47 4.84 0.36
N ASP A 225 22.25 5.29 0.05
CA ASP A 225 22.03 6.56 -0.64
C ASP A 225 22.35 7.77 0.28
N LYS A 226 22.23 7.62 1.61
CA LYS A 226 22.65 8.63 2.60
C LYS A 226 24.18 8.70 2.77
N LEU A 227 24.88 7.56 2.75
CA LEU A 227 26.34 7.50 2.91
C LEU A 227 27.11 7.76 1.61
N LEU A 228 26.52 7.40 0.46
CA LEU A 228 27.06 7.65 -0.87
C LEU A 228 25.97 8.29 -1.73
N PRO A 229 25.66 9.58 -1.54
CA PRO A 229 24.73 10.29 -2.41
C PRO A 229 25.25 10.27 -3.86
N LYS A 230 24.37 9.98 -4.83
CA LYS A 230 24.71 10.13 -6.26
C LYS A 230 24.94 11.60 -6.56
N THR A 231 26.19 12.04 -6.53
CA THR A 231 26.60 13.31 -7.14
C THR A 231 26.41 13.18 -8.65
N GLY A 232 25.27 13.65 -9.15
CA GLY A 232 24.95 13.60 -10.57
C GLY A 232 23.46 13.68 -10.85
N ALA A 233 22.83 14.78 -10.44
CA ALA A 233 21.62 15.23 -11.13
C ALA A 233 22.00 15.59 -12.56
N LYS A 234 21.64 14.74 -13.52
CA LYS A 234 21.24 15.20 -14.85
C LYS A 234 19.80 14.80 -15.06
N LYS A 235 18.94 15.82 -15.04
CA LYS A 235 17.76 15.86 -15.91
C LYS A 235 18.27 15.69 -17.34
N GLU A 236 17.75 14.72 -18.07
CA GLU A 236 17.62 14.81 -19.51
C GLU A 236 16.25 14.22 -19.85
N ASP A 237 15.49 15.10 -20.48
CA ASP A 237 14.12 15.02 -20.94
C ASP A 237 13.88 13.87 -21.95
N ASP A 238 12.61 13.48 -22.02
CA ASP A 238 11.85 13.07 -23.20
C ASP A 238 12.43 12.10 -24.25
N GLY A 239 11.64 11.06 -24.51
CA GLY A 239 11.41 10.60 -25.88
C GLY A 239 12.07 9.28 -26.28
N GLY A 240 11.25 8.40 -26.85
CA GLY A 240 11.72 7.48 -27.88
C GLY A 240 11.39 6.02 -27.64
N GLU A 241 10.31 5.59 -28.28
CA GLU A 241 10.13 4.23 -28.78
C GLU A 241 11.44 3.65 -29.34
N ASP A 242 11.74 2.39 -29.08
CA ASP A 242 11.66 1.40 -30.17
C ASP A 242 11.81 -0.04 -29.67
N LYS A 243 11.03 -0.92 -30.29
CA LYS A 243 11.08 -2.37 -30.13
C LYS A 243 12.38 -2.89 -30.78
N PRO A 244 13.07 -3.88 -30.20
CA PRO A 244 14.00 -4.68 -30.99
C PRO A 244 13.21 -5.69 -31.85
N GLU A 245 13.37 -5.55 -33.17
CA GLU A 245 12.97 -6.48 -34.21
C GLU A 245 13.38 -7.93 -33.90
N ASN A 246 12.44 -8.83 -34.18
CA ASN A 246 12.64 -10.26 -34.16
C ASN A 246 13.34 -10.70 -35.45
N LYS A 247 14.22 -11.70 -35.33
CA LYS A 247 14.86 -12.43 -36.43
C LYS A 247 13.87 -13.08 -37.39
#